data_AF-I4YQ75-F1
#
_entry.id   AF-I4YQ75-F1
#
_cell.length_a   1.000
_cell.length_b   1.000
_cell.length_c   1.000
_cell.angle_alpha   90.00
_cell.angle_beta   90.00
_cell.angle_gamma   90.00
#
_symmetry.space_group_name_H-M   'P 1'
#
loop_
_entity.id
_entity.type
_entity.pdbx_description
1 polymer ?
#
loop_
_entity_poly.entity_id
_entity_poly.type
_entity_poly.pdbx_seq_one_letter_code
_entity_poly.pdbx_strand_id
1 'polypeptide(L)'
;MRRSGLLFALPALLLAASQPAAAQSFFERLFGIPPRPQPGQPVPQQQYRPVPQSQPQYRQQQPPQQQRRPQPQQTQKPAAQPQQQAEPAPAVEPPPAPYEKELLRLAEIMGSLAMLRPLCSAPDGAEWSRRMQVLLEAEGTTPGRRERLAGAYNKGYQAYALTYRVCTPSAQEASFRFLTEGEHLAHNITGRYGG
;
A
#
# COMPACT_ATOMS: atom_id res chain seq x y z
N MET A 1 23.70 -64.23 45.79
CA MET A 1 24.69 -63.37 45.10
C MET A 1 24.25 -63.19 43.65
N ARG A 2 24.49 -61.99 43.10
CA ARG A 2 24.20 -61.51 41.73
C ARG A 2 22.76 -61.06 41.42
N ARG A 3 22.53 -59.76 41.60
CA ARG A 3 21.48 -58.96 40.97
C ARG A 3 22.04 -58.25 39.73
N SER A 4 21.16 -58.04 38.75
CA SER A 4 21.17 -56.98 37.72
C SER A 4 22.16 -57.11 36.55
N GLY A 5 21.82 -56.71 35.31
CA GLY A 5 20.65 -55.94 34.87
C GLY A 5 20.31 -56.19 33.40
N LEU A 6 19.01 -56.07 33.08
CA LEU A 6 18.52 -55.97 31.72
C LEU A 6 18.78 -54.55 31.20
N LEU A 7 19.46 -54.46 30.05
CA LEU A 7 19.58 -53.24 29.26
C LEU A 7 18.26 -53.03 28.51
N PHE A 8 17.44 -52.07 28.96
CA PHE A 8 16.34 -51.52 28.18
C PHE A 8 16.90 -50.46 27.24
N ALA A 9 16.92 -50.75 25.94
CA ALA A 9 17.10 -49.74 24.90
C ALA A 9 15.76 -49.02 24.69
N LEU A 10 15.67 -47.78 25.19
CA LEU A 10 14.57 -46.86 24.89
C LEU A 10 14.79 -46.24 23.50
N PRO A 11 13.85 -46.32 22.55
CA PRO A 11 13.92 -45.48 21.37
C PRO A 11 13.45 -44.06 21.75
N ALA A 12 14.34 -43.09 21.59
CA ALA A 12 13.99 -41.68 21.65
C ALA A 12 13.09 -41.35 20.44
N LEU A 13 11.77 -41.42 20.64
CA LEU A 13 10.81 -40.81 19.72
C LEU A 13 10.97 -39.29 19.79
N LEU A 14 11.70 -38.74 18.81
CA LEU A 14 11.67 -37.34 18.46
C LEU A 14 10.27 -37.01 17.92
N LEU A 15 9.38 -36.51 18.78
CA LEU A 15 8.20 -35.76 18.37
C LEU A 15 8.68 -34.45 17.74
N ALA A 16 8.90 -34.49 16.42
CA ALA A 16 8.96 -33.28 15.61
C ALA A 16 7.58 -32.64 15.64
N ALA A 17 7.43 -31.57 16.42
CA ALA A 17 6.25 -30.71 16.39
C ALA A 17 6.13 -30.11 14.97
N SER A 18 5.22 -30.67 14.18
CA SER A 18 4.75 -30.11 12.92
C SER A 18 4.01 -28.80 13.22
N GLN A 19 4.73 -27.68 13.12
CA GLN A 19 4.13 -26.35 13.18
C GLN A 19 3.17 -26.21 11.98
N PRO A 20 1.92 -25.74 12.18
CA PRO A 20 1.00 -25.57 11.07
C PRO A 20 1.43 -24.35 10.25
N ALA A 21 1.90 -24.60 9.03
CA ALA A 21 2.20 -23.61 7.99
C ALA A 21 0.94 -22.92 7.44
N ALA A 22 -0.06 -22.62 8.28
CA ALA A 22 -1.38 -22.17 7.85
C ALA A 22 -1.42 -20.67 7.48
N ALA A 23 -0.61 -19.82 8.12
CA ALA A 23 -0.60 -18.38 7.82
C ALA A 23 -0.02 -18.02 6.42
N GLN A 24 0.75 -18.92 5.81
CA GLN A 24 1.32 -18.71 4.47
C GLN A 24 0.36 -19.11 3.34
N SER A 25 -0.75 -19.79 3.67
CA SER A 25 -1.55 -20.55 2.71
C SER A 25 -2.73 -19.77 2.09
N PHE A 26 -3.10 -18.65 2.69
CA PHE A 26 -4.34 -17.94 2.38
C PHE A 26 -4.15 -16.76 1.40
N PHE A 27 -3.11 -15.95 1.58
CA PHE A 27 -2.79 -14.86 0.64
C PHE A 27 -2.43 -15.38 -0.77
N GLU A 28 -1.81 -16.57 -0.87
CA GLU A 28 -1.60 -17.26 -2.16
C GLU A 28 -2.92 -17.64 -2.83
N ARG A 29 -3.98 -17.95 -2.06
CA ARG A 29 -5.30 -18.28 -2.61
C ARG A 29 -6.07 -17.05 -3.08
N LEU A 30 -5.91 -15.91 -2.40
CA LEU A 30 -6.59 -14.67 -2.79
C LEU A 30 -5.92 -13.94 -3.95
N PHE A 31 -4.58 -13.96 -4.02
CA PHE A 31 -3.80 -13.15 -4.97
C PHE A 31 -2.94 -13.97 -5.95
N GLY A 32 -2.97 -15.31 -5.86
CA GLY A 32 -2.05 -16.17 -6.57
C GLY A 32 -0.62 -16.11 -6.01
N ILE A 33 0.17 -17.16 -6.27
CA ILE A 33 1.61 -17.15 -6.02
C ILE A 33 2.22 -16.04 -6.91
N PRO A 34 3.02 -15.09 -6.37
CA PRO A 34 3.82 -14.21 -7.23
C PRO A 34 4.62 -15.05 -8.23
N PRO A 35 4.70 -14.66 -9.52
CA PRO A 35 5.78 -15.16 -10.33
C PRO A 35 7.09 -14.79 -9.63
N ARG A 36 7.88 -15.80 -9.26
CA ARG A 36 9.21 -15.55 -8.70
C ARG A 36 9.99 -14.72 -9.72
N PRO A 37 10.64 -13.61 -9.33
CA PRO A 37 11.50 -12.88 -10.25
C PRO A 37 12.54 -13.87 -10.79
N GLN A 38 12.53 -14.08 -12.10
CA GLN A 38 13.49 -14.98 -12.73
C GLN A 38 14.89 -14.36 -12.54
N PRO A 39 15.90 -15.13 -12.10
CA PRO A 39 17.26 -14.63 -12.03
C PRO A 39 17.69 -14.19 -13.44
N GLY A 40 17.90 -12.89 -13.62
CA GLY A 40 18.30 -12.29 -14.90
C GLY A 40 17.28 -11.37 -15.58
N GLN A 41 16.06 -11.22 -15.06
CA GLN A 41 15.17 -10.15 -15.56
C GLN A 41 15.48 -8.81 -14.90
N PRO A 42 15.79 -7.75 -15.68
CA PRO A 42 15.94 -6.42 -15.13
C PRO A 42 14.59 -5.97 -14.60
N VAL A 43 14.49 -5.76 -13.29
CA VAL A 43 13.40 -4.96 -12.72
C VAL A 43 13.38 -3.63 -13.46
N PRO A 44 12.26 -3.20 -14.06
CA PRO A 44 12.19 -1.88 -14.65
C PRO A 44 12.41 -0.90 -13.51
N GLN A 45 13.60 -0.29 -13.50
CA GLN A 45 13.87 0.89 -12.71
C GLN A 45 12.86 1.91 -13.21
N GLN A 46 11.76 2.09 -12.48
CA GLN A 46 10.96 3.29 -12.58
C GLN A 46 11.95 4.41 -12.29
N GLN A 47 12.50 4.99 -13.36
CA GLN A 47 13.41 6.12 -13.30
C GLN A 47 12.64 7.17 -12.52
N TYR A 48 12.95 7.30 -11.23
CA TYR A 48 12.34 8.28 -10.35
C TYR A 48 12.68 9.63 -10.97
N ARG A 49 11.78 10.15 -11.81
CA ARG A 49 11.92 11.49 -12.36
C ARG A 49 11.67 12.38 -11.16
N PRO A 50 12.67 13.11 -10.65
CA PRO A 50 12.43 14.04 -9.56
C PRO A 50 11.36 15.01 -10.08
N VAL A 51 10.22 15.05 -9.40
CA VAL A 51 9.24 16.11 -9.66
C VAL A 51 9.98 17.39 -9.26
N PRO A 52 10.18 18.36 -10.17
CA PRO A 52 10.82 19.61 -9.80
C PRO A 52 9.98 20.25 -8.71
N GLN A 53 10.54 20.37 -7.50
CA GLN A 53 9.96 21.20 -6.45
C GLN A 53 9.90 22.62 -7.00
N SER A 54 8.71 23.07 -7.39
CA SER A 54 8.44 24.49 -7.49
C SER A 54 8.57 25.04 -6.07
N GLN A 55 9.72 25.63 -5.76
CA GLN A 55 9.85 26.41 -4.54
C GLN A 55 8.79 27.51 -4.61
N PRO A 56 7.91 27.66 -3.61
CA PRO A 56 7.12 28.88 -3.50
C PRO A 56 8.13 29.98 -3.24
N GLN A 57 8.45 30.76 -4.26
CA GLN A 57 9.24 31.96 -4.09
C GLN A 57 8.40 32.85 -3.19
N TYR A 58 8.74 32.90 -1.89
CA TYR A 58 8.16 33.80 -0.93
C TYR A 58 8.29 35.18 -1.56
N ARG A 59 7.16 35.70 -2.03
CA ARG A 59 7.04 37.05 -2.57
C ARG A 59 7.43 37.94 -1.41
N GLN A 60 8.67 38.42 -1.41
CA GLN A 60 9.15 39.48 -0.52
C GLN A 60 8.08 40.58 -0.54
N GLN A 61 7.32 40.67 0.54
CA GLN A 61 6.28 41.68 0.68
C GLN A 61 7.00 43.01 0.90
N GLN A 62 7.16 43.79 -0.17
CA GLN A 62 7.53 45.19 -0.04
C GLN A 62 6.38 45.94 0.65
N PRO A 63 6.64 46.80 1.64
CA PRO A 63 5.61 47.60 2.26
C PRO A 63 4.98 48.56 1.23
N PRO A 64 3.68 48.87 1.34
CA PRO A 64 2.99 49.67 0.34
C PRO A 64 3.47 51.13 0.39
N GLN A 65 4.26 51.54 -0.61
CA GLN A 65 4.52 52.95 -0.86
C GLN A 65 3.30 53.56 -1.55
N GLN A 66 2.69 54.50 -0.84
CA GLN A 66 1.49 55.22 -1.23
C GLN A 66 1.86 56.29 -2.26
N GLN A 67 1.82 55.94 -3.56
CA GLN A 67 2.04 56.92 -4.63
C GLN A 67 0.83 56.96 -5.56
N ARG A 68 -0.10 57.87 -5.23
CA ARG A 68 -1.18 58.29 -6.13
C ARG A 68 -0.58 58.79 -7.44
N ARG A 69 -0.87 58.10 -8.54
CA ARG A 69 -0.81 58.66 -9.89
C ARG A 69 -1.99 58.14 -10.71
N PRO A 70 -2.79 59.01 -11.37
CA PRO A 70 -3.88 58.55 -12.24
C PRO A 70 -3.30 57.94 -13.51
N GLN A 71 -3.75 56.74 -13.87
CA GLN A 71 -3.42 56.08 -15.14
C GLN A 71 -4.58 56.31 -16.14
N PRO A 72 -4.32 56.72 -17.39
CA PRO A 72 -5.33 56.74 -18.44
C PRO A 72 -5.72 55.30 -18.82
N GLN A 73 -7.03 55.05 -18.93
CA GLN A 73 -7.61 53.79 -19.39
C GLN A 73 -7.11 53.46 -20.81
N GLN A 74 -6.25 52.45 -20.93
CA GLN A 74 -6.03 51.75 -22.19
C GLN A 74 -6.97 50.55 -22.24
N THR A 75 -7.96 50.63 -23.12
CA THR A 75 -8.90 49.56 -23.46
C THR A 75 -8.13 48.38 -24.05
N GLN A 76 -7.93 47.33 -23.25
CA GLN A 76 -7.37 46.07 -23.75
C GLN A 76 -8.49 45.20 -24.32
N LYS A 77 -8.39 44.95 -25.63
CA LYS A 77 -9.15 43.98 -26.41
C LYS A 77 -9.04 42.58 -25.77
N PRO A 78 -10.12 41.80 -25.60
CA PRO A 78 -10.03 40.48 -24.97
C PRO A 78 -9.19 39.52 -25.81
N ALA A 79 -8.09 39.03 -25.25
CA ALA A 79 -7.39 37.85 -25.74
C ALA A 79 -8.23 36.61 -25.41
N ALA A 80 -8.40 35.73 -26.39
CA ALA A 80 -9.14 34.49 -26.27
C ALA A 80 -8.60 33.63 -25.12
N GLN A 81 -9.50 33.21 -24.22
CA GLN A 81 -9.22 32.24 -23.17
C GLN A 81 -8.83 30.90 -23.82
N PRO A 82 -7.82 30.18 -23.31
CA PRO A 82 -7.64 28.77 -23.67
C PRO A 82 -8.93 28.05 -23.33
N GLN A 83 -9.54 27.41 -24.33
CA GLN A 83 -10.77 26.65 -24.17
C GLN A 83 -10.54 25.62 -23.07
N GLN A 84 -11.22 25.82 -21.95
CA GLN A 84 -11.33 24.87 -20.86
C GLN A 84 -12.06 23.67 -21.45
N GLN A 85 -11.28 22.70 -21.92
CA GLN A 85 -11.76 21.44 -22.44
C GLN A 85 -12.60 20.83 -21.33
N ALA A 86 -13.92 20.83 -21.53
CA ALA A 86 -14.88 20.38 -20.54
C ALA A 86 -14.49 18.97 -20.11
N GLU A 87 -14.15 18.83 -18.82
CA GLU A 87 -13.91 17.53 -18.22
C GLU A 87 -15.17 16.70 -18.47
N PRO A 88 -15.06 15.49 -19.07
CA PRO A 88 -16.21 14.65 -19.33
C PRO A 88 -17.00 14.46 -18.03
N ALA A 89 -18.33 14.62 -18.10
CA ALA A 89 -19.18 14.40 -16.95
C ALA A 89 -18.85 13.04 -16.32
N PRO A 90 -18.72 12.94 -14.98
CA PRO A 90 -18.31 11.71 -14.32
C PRO A 90 -19.26 10.58 -14.74
N ALA A 91 -18.69 9.52 -15.30
CA ALA A 91 -19.44 8.32 -15.60
C ALA A 91 -20.14 7.85 -14.32
N VAL A 92 -21.43 7.56 -14.41
CA VAL A 92 -22.22 7.06 -13.26
C VAL A 92 -21.58 5.75 -12.80
N GLU A 93 -20.90 5.78 -11.66
CA GLU A 93 -20.31 4.58 -11.08
C GLU A 93 -21.43 3.63 -10.60
N PRO A 94 -21.24 2.31 -10.74
CA PRO A 94 -22.12 1.35 -10.11
C PRO A 94 -22.13 1.58 -8.59
N PRO A 95 -23.24 1.23 -7.90
CA PRO A 95 -23.30 1.33 -6.45
C PRO A 95 -22.15 0.53 -5.81
N PRO A 96 -21.62 0.99 -4.67
CA PRO A 96 -20.48 0.35 -4.05
C PRO A 96 -20.80 -1.10 -3.66
N ALA A 97 -19.80 -1.97 -3.78
CA ALA A 97 -19.94 -3.36 -3.40
C ALA A 97 -20.14 -3.48 -1.88
N PRO A 98 -20.91 -4.47 -1.38
CA PRO A 98 -21.13 -4.64 0.06
C PRO A 98 -19.83 -4.75 0.88
N TYR A 99 -18.77 -5.30 0.27
CA TYR A 99 -17.44 -5.52 0.85
C TYR A 99 -16.43 -4.41 0.60
N GLU A 100 -16.86 -3.30 0.01
CA GLU A 100 -15.96 -2.26 -0.45
C GLU A 100 -15.22 -1.57 0.70
N LYS A 101 -15.86 -1.46 1.86
CA LYS A 101 -15.20 -0.93 3.07
C LYS A 101 -14.05 -1.83 3.52
N GLU A 102 -14.26 -3.15 3.51
CA GLU A 102 -13.21 -4.12 3.83
C GLU A 102 -12.06 -4.06 2.83
N LEU A 103 -12.33 -3.88 1.54
CA LEU A 103 -11.28 -3.71 0.52
C LEU A 103 -10.47 -2.43 0.68
N LEU A 104 -11.12 -1.31 0.97
CA LEU A 104 -10.41 -0.06 1.23
C LEU A 104 -9.53 -0.20 2.48
N ARG A 105 -10.02 -0.87 3.53
CA ARG A 105 -9.20 -1.15 4.71
C ARG A 105 -8.03 -2.08 4.39
N LEU A 106 -8.26 -3.12 3.60
CA LEU A 106 -7.21 -4.04 3.16
C LEU A 106 -6.13 -3.32 2.35
N ALA A 107 -6.51 -2.42 1.44
CA ALA A 107 -5.58 -1.60 0.67
C ALA A 107 -4.73 -0.69 1.57
N GLU A 108 -5.34 -0.05 2.58
CA GLU A 108 -4.61 0.76 3.57
C GLU A 108 -3.61 -0.06 4.39
N ILE A 109 -3.98 -1.28 4.77
CA ILE A 109 -3.09 -2.21 5.45
C ILE A 109 -1.91 -2.59 4.56
N MET A 110 -2.16 -2.92 3.28
CA MET A 110 -1.08 -3.22 2.33
C MET A 110 -0.11 -2.05 2.19
N GLY A 111 -0.60 -0.81 2.14
CA GLY A 111 0.25 0.38 2.12
C GLY A 111 1.10 0.54 3.38
N SER A 112 0.51 0.30 4.55
CA SER A 112 1.22 0.33 5.83
C SER A 112 2.32 -0.74 5.88
N LEU A 113 2.03 -1.95 5.41
CA LEU A 113 2.98 -3.06 5.35
C LEU A 113 4.10 -2.81 4.33
N ALA A 114 3.78 -2.24 3.17
CA ALA A 114 4.76 -1.85 2.16
C ALA A 114 5.76 -0.81 2.67
N MET A 115 5.36 0.03 3.64
CA MET A 115 6.28 0.96 4.31
C MET A 115 7.07 0.29 5.45
N LEU A 116 6.40 -0.41 6.36
CA LEU A 116 7.01 -0.90 7.59
C LEU A 116 7.93 -2.10 7.40
N ARG A 117 7.55 -3.04 6.52
CA ARG A 117 8.24 -4.33 6.42
C ARG A 117 9.63 -4.26 5.81
N PRO A 118 9.88 -3.47 4.74
CA PRO A 118 11.23 -3.26 4.23
C PRO A 118 12.17 -2.65 5.27
N LEU A 119 11.69 -1.70 6.09
CA LEU A 119 12.50 -1.10 7.15
C LEU A 119 13.02 -2.14 8.14
N CYS A 120 12.21 -3.16 8.42
CA CYS A 120 12.53 -4.25 9.34
C CYS A 120 13.13 -5.49 8.66
N SER A 121 13.56 -5.36 7.40
CA SER A 121 14.17 -6.45 6.61
C SER A 121 13.32 -7.73 6.58
N ALA A 122 12.00 -7.58 6.64
CA ALA A 122 11.11 -8.73 6.54
C ALA A 122 11.18 -9.31 5.11
N PRO A 123 11.20 -10.64 4.95
CA PRO A 123 11.50 -11.31 3.67
C PRO A 123 10.48 -11.04 2.57
N ASP A 124 9.25 -10.71 2.95
CA ASP A 124 8.11 -10.36 2.09
C ASP A 124 7.91 -8.84 1.99
N GLY A 125 8.84 -8.00 2.45
CA GLY A 125 8.66 -6.55 2.45
C GLY A 125 8.36 -5.97 1.07
N ALA A 126 9.07 -6.43 0.04
CA ALA A 126 8.88 -5.99 -1.35
C ALA A 126 7.56 -6.47 -1.98
N GLU A 127 6.91 -7.46 -1.37
CA GLU A 127 5.77 -8.16 -1.96
C GLU A 127 4.46 -7.39 -1.80
N TRP A 128 4.33 -6.52 -0.79
CA TRP A 128 3.09 -5.82 -0.49
C TRP A 128 2.67 -4.81 -1.56
N SER A 129 3.63 -4.13 -2.20
CA SER A 129 3.35 -3.26 -3.35
C SER A 129 2.82 -4.07 -4.54
N ARG A 130 3.34 -5.27 -4.77
CA ARG A 130 2.88 -6.16 -5.84
C ARG A 130 1.47 -6.67 -5.58
N ARG A 131 1.16 -7.05 -4.33
CA ARG A 131 -0.19 -7.45 -3.91
C ARG A 131 -1.21 -6.35 -4.12
N MET A 132 -0.84 -5.09 -3.87
CA MET A 132 -1.70 -3.95 -4.18
C MET A 132 -2.02 -3.87 -5.69
N GLN A 133 -1.06 -4.15 -6.56
CA GLN A 133 -1.33 -4.16 -8.01
C GLN A 133 -2.33 -5.24 -8.39
N VAL A 134 -2.19 -6.45 -7.85
CA VAL A 134 -3.16 -7.53 -8.07
C VAL A 134 -4.55 -7.11 -7.58
N LEU A 135 -4.65 -6.42 -6.44
CA LEU A 135 -5.93 -5.90 -5.95
C LEU A 135 -6.53 -4.86 -6.91
N LEU A 136 -5.73 -3.93 -7.44
CA LEU A 136 -6.21 -2.92 -8.39
C LEU A 136 -6.66 -3.54 -9.72
N GLU A 137 -5.99 -4.59 -10.17
CA GLU A 137 -6.38 -5.33 -11.38
C GLU A 137 -7.70 -6.09 -11.18
N ALA A 138 -7.90 -6.71 -10.02
CA ALA A 138 -9.10 -7.47 -9.72
C ALA A 138 -10.32 -6.59 -9.41
N GLU A 139 -10.12 -5.55 -8.59
CA GLU A 139 -11.22 -4.78 -7.98
C GLU A 139 -11.32 -3.34 -8.49
N GLY A 140 -10.28 -2.80 -9.14
CA GLY A 140 -10.25 -1.45 -9.71
C GLY A 140 -10.89 -1.38 -11.10
N THR A 141 -12.11 -1.90 -11.22
CA THR A 141 -12.86 -2.05 -12.48
C THR A 141 -13.32 -0.72 -13.09
N THR A 142 -13.53 0.30 -12.26
CA THR A 142 -13.79 1.68 -12.69
C THR A 142 -12.66 2.61 -12.27
N PRO A 143 -12.46 3.75 -12.96
CA PRO A 143 -11.46 4.75 -12.56
C PRO A 143 -11.62 5.23 -11.13
N GLY A 144 -12.83 5.59 -10.69
CA GLY A 144 -13.06 6.09 -9.34
C GLY A 144 -12.87 5.01 -8.26
N ARG A 145 -13.24 3.75 -8.53
CA ARG A 145 -12.95 2.63 -7.61
C ARG A 145 -11.46 2.37 -7.48
N ARG A 146 -10.73 2.38 -8.60
CA ARG A 146 -9.26 2.26 -8.62
C ARG A 146 -8.59 3.39 -7.84
N GLU A 147 -9.03 4.62 -8.03
CA GLU A 147 -8.53 5.79 -7.30
C GLU A 147 -8.76 5.67 -5.79
N ARG A 148 -9.93 5.19 -5.37
CA ARG A 148 -10.23 5.00 -3.94
C ARG A 148 -9.36 3.92 -3.31
N LEU A 149 -9.14 2.79 -4.00
CA LEU A 149 -8.23 1.73 -3.56
C LEU A 149 -6.78 2.23 -3.47
N ALA A 150 -6.29 2.92 -4.52
CA ALA A 150 -4.95 3.51 -4.53
C ALA A 150 -4.79 4.59 -3.45
N GLY A 151 -5.81 5.41 -3.23
CA GLY A 151 -5.86 6.42 -2.18
C GLY A 151 -5.75 5.82 -0.78
N ALA A 152 -6.48 4.72 -0.52
CA ALA A 152 -6.39 4.01 0.75
C ALA A 152 -4.99 3.41 0.98
N TYR A 153 -4.39 2.80 -0.04
CA TYR A 153 -2.99 2.33 0.01
C TYR A 153 -2.02 3.47 0.33
N ASN A 154 -2.11 4.58 -0.39
CA ASN A 154 -1.25 5.74 -0.18
C ASN A 154 -1.40 6.32 1.24
N LYS A 155 -2.64 6.38 1.76
CA LYS A 155 -2.91 6.80 3.13
C LYS A 155 -2.15 5.93 4.14
N GLY A 156 -2.23 4.60 4.01
CA GLY A 156 -1.52 3.67 4.90
C GLY A 156 -0.01 3.79 4.82
N TYR A 157 0.54 3.91 3.60
CA TYR A 157 1.97 4.11 3.40
C TYR A 157 2.45 5.42 4.07
N GLN A 158 1.76 6.53 3.82
CA GLN A 158 2.14 7.85 4.33
C GLN A 158 2.00 7.98 5.85
N ALA A 159 1.05 7.26 6.46
CA ALA A 159 0.85 7.24 7.92
C ALA A 159 2.14 6.85 8.68
N TYR A 160 2.98 6.01 8.08
CA TYR A 160 4.24 5.55 8.67
C TYR A 160 5.48 6.15 8.01
N ALA A 161 5.37 6.58 6.75
CA ALA A 161 6.46 7.19 6.00
C ALA A 161 6.91 8.55 6.53
N LEU A 162 6.19 9.20 7.45
CA LEU A 162 6.68 10.41 8.12
C LEU A 162 7.39 10.12 9.45
N THR A 163 7.03 9.03 10.12
CA THR A 163 7.45 8.75 11.51
C THR A 163 8.62 7.77 11.59
N TYR A 164 8.68 6.79 10.69
CA TYR A 164 9.71 5.75 10.73
C TYR A 164 10.73 5.90 9.60
N ARG A 165 12.02 5.87 9.95
CA ARG A 165 13.17 5.84 9.02
C ARG A 165 14.07 4.62 9.20
N VAL A 166 13.95 3.99 10.37
CA VAL A 166 14.64 2.76 10.76
C VAL A 166 13.63 1.84 11.42
N CYS A 167 13.90 0.54 11.44
CA CYS A 167 13.06 -0.39 12.19
C CYS A 167 13.14 -0.09 13.69
N THR A 168 11.98 0.00 14.34
CA THR A 168 11.83 0.16 15.78
C THR A 168 10.92 -0.96 16.32
N PRO A 169 10.94 -1.24 17.64
CA PRO A 169 10.01 -2.22 18.23
C PRO A 169 8.55 -1.88 17.94
N SER A 170 8.18 -0.60 17.96
CA SER A 170 6.81 -0.16 17.65
C SER A 170 6.45 -0.33 16.17
N ALA A 171 7.41 -0.16 15.25
CA ALA A 171 7.22 -0.45 13.83
C ALA A 171 7.03 -1.96 13.56
N GLN A 172 7.78 -2.82 14.25
CA GLN A 172 7.61 -4.27 14.15
C GLN A 172 6.24 -4.70 14.68
N GLU A 173 5.85 -4.21 15.85
CA GLU A 173 4.55 -4.50 16.44
C GLU A 173 3.39 -4.05 15.55
N ALA A 174 3.46 -2.83 15.00
CA ALA A 174 2.46 -2.34 14.04
C ALA A 174 2.38 -3.26 12.80
N SER A 175 3.53 -3.67 12.26
CA SER A 175 3.59 -4.59 11.12
C SER A 175 2.91 -5.94 11.44
N PHE A 176 3.13 -6.52 12.63
CA PHE A 176 2.47 -7.77 13.01
C PHE A 176 0.96 -7.63 13.16
N ARG A 177 0.47 -6.56 13.78
CA ARG A 177 -0.96 -6.29 13.91
C ARG A 177 -1.64 -6.18 12.54
N PHE A 178 -0.98 -5.50 11.60
CA PHE A 178 -1.50 -5.36 10.25
C PHE A 178 -1.53 -6.67 9.47
N LEU A 179 -0.58 -7.58 9.69
CA LEU A 179 -0.67 -8.92 9.12
C LEU A 179 -1.92 -9.64 9.61
N THR A 180 -2.15 -9.65 10.93
CA THR A 180 -3.33 -10.31 11.53
C THR A 180 -4.63 -9.70 11.05
N GLU A 181 -4.73 -8.37 11.02
CA GLU A 181 -5.92 -7.67 10.54
C GLU A 181 -6.16 -7.91 9.05
N GLY A 182 -5.11 -7.85 8.22
CA GLY A 182 -5.18 -8.08 6.79
C GLY A 182 -5.63 -9.51 6.46
N GLU A 183 -5.11 -10.51 7.18
CA GLU A 183 -5.53 -11.90 7.06
C GLU A 183 -7.02 -12.07 7.40
N HIS A 184 -7.47 -11.49 8.51
CA HIS A 184 -8.86 -11.53 8.92
C HIS A 184 -9.81 -10.86 7.92
N LEU A 185 -9.46 -9.68 7.40
CA LEU A 185 -10.26 -8.97 6.39
C LEU A 185 -10.40 -9.79 5.12
N ALA A 186 -9.27 -10.26 4.59
CA ALA A 186 -9.29 -11.04 3.36
C ALA A 186 -10.06 -12.36 3.56
N HIS A 187 -9.93 -13.04 4.70
CA HIS A 187 -10.73 -14.24 5.00
C HIS A 187 -12.23 -13.94 5.04
N ASN A 188 -12.64 -12.84 5.66
CA ASN A 188 -14.04 -12.43 5.70
C ASN A 188 -14.58 -12.09 4.30
N ILE A 189 -13.79 -11.42 3.47
CA ILE A 189 -14.20 -11.08 2.09
C ILE A 189 -14.44 -12.37 1.30
N THR A 190 -13.47 -13.31 1.28
CA THR A 190 -13.64 -14.57 0.54
C THR A 190 -14.74 -15.45 1.14
N GLY A 191 -14.81 -15.55 2.46
CA GLY A 191 -15.78 -16.42 3.12
C GLY A 191 -17.22 -15.98 2.88
N ARG A 192 -17.46 -14.69 2.62
CA ARG A 192 -18.79 -14.13 2.40
C ARG A 192 -19.12 -13.88 0.93
N TYR A 193 -18.12 -13.63 0.11
CA TYR A 193 -18.30 -13.12 -1.26
C TYR A 193 -17.47 -13.88 -2.31
N GLY A 194 -16.75 -14.95 -1.93
CA GLY A 194 -15.70 -15.60 -2.73
C GLY A 194 -16.15 -16.56 -3.84
N GLY A 195 -17.42 -16.92 -3.93
CA GLY A 195 -17.97 -17.76 -5.03
C GLY A 195 -17.59 -19.23 -4.98
#